data_AF-A0AA38IF17-F1
#
_entry.id   AF-A0AA38IF17-F1
#
_cell.length_a   1.000
_cell.length_b   1.000
_cell.length_c   1.000
_cell.angle_alpha   90.00
_cell.angle_beta   90.00
_cell.angle_gamma   90.00
#
_symmetry.space_group_name_H-M   'P 1'
#
loop_
_entity.id
_entity.type
_entity.pdbx_description
1 polymer ?
#
loop_
_entity_poly.entity_id
_entity_poly.type
_entity_poly.pdbx_seq_one_letter_code
_entity_poly.pdbx_strand_id
1 'polypeptide(L)'
;MESQDVRLKRIKYLKNLMQYRAEGRNIVYTDETYINSSHTTPYEWTDESDKLLRKPFARGRRLIIIVHVGNESGFVENGLLIFMSRPVLYSY
;
A
#
# COMPACT_ATOMS: atom_id res chain seq x y z
N MET A 1 3.05 -9.43 -24.03
CA MET A 1 2.00 -8.69 -24.78
C MET A 1 0.69 -8.94 -24.07
N GLU A 2 -0.11 -7.91 -23.78
CA GLU A 2 -1.40 -8.08 -23.09
C GLU A 2 -2.36 -8.94 -23.94
N SER A 3 -3.07 -9.89 -23.31
CA SER A 3 -4.07 -10.71 -24.00
C SER A 3 -5.28 -9.87 -24.43
N GLN A 4 -5.90 -10.24 -25.56
CA GLN A 4 -7.08 -9.56 -26.09
C GLN A 4 -8.23 -9.48 -25.06
N ASP A 5 -8.43 -10.53 -24.27
CA ASP A 5 -9.47 -10.55 -23.24
C ASP A 5 -9.21 -9.54 -22.12
N VAL A 6 -7.96 -9.42 -21.69
CA VAL A 6 -7.55 -8.44 -20.67
C VAL A 6 -7.77 -7.02 -21.20
N ARG A 7 -7.42 -6.79 -22.47
CA ARG A 7 -7.63 -5.50 -23.15
C ARG A 7 -9.10 -5.14 -23.21
N LEU A 8 -9.98 -6.07 -23.61
CA LEU A 8 -11.43 -5.84 -23.68
C LEU A 8 -12.02 -5.49 -22.31
N LYS A 9 -11.59 -6.19 -21.25
CA LYS A 9 -12.00 -5.88 -19.86
C LYS A 9 -11.54 -4.47 -19.45
N ARG A 10 -10.30 -4.09 -19.76
CA ARG A 10 -9.75 -2.75 -19.47
C ARG A 10 -10.54 -1.66 -20.20
N ILE A 11 -10.83 -1.83 -21.49
CA ILE A 11 -11.62 -0.87 -22.27
C ILE A 11 -13.03 -0.72 -21.69
N LYS A 12 -13.69 -1.83 -21.34
CA LYS A 12 -15.02 -1.81 -20.73
C LYS A 12 -15.01 -1.08 -19.38
N TYR A 13 -14.02 -1.38 -18.53
CA TYR A 13 -13.84 -0.71 -17.25
C TYR A 13 -13.68 0.81 -17.42
N LEU A 14 -12.81 1.25 -18.33
CA LEU A 14 -12.57 2.67 -18.55
C LEU A 14 -13.80 3.40 -19.09
N LYS A 15 -14.57 2.78 -20.00
CA LYS A 15 -15.84 3.35 -20.50
C LYS A 15 -16.85 3.56 -19.37
N ASN A 16 -17.01 2.56 -18.51
CA ASN A 16 -17.92 2.65 -17.36
C ASN A 16 -17.44 3.72 -16.36
N LEU A 17 -16.13 3.80 -16.11
CA LEU A 17 -15.55 4.80 -15.21
C LEU A 17 -15.81 6.22 -15.72
N MET A 18 -15.67 6.47 -17.03
CA MET A 18 -15.99 7.75 -17.64
C MET A 18 -17.47 8.11 -17.48
N GLN A 19 -18.37 7.15 -17.67
CA GLN A 19 -19.80 7.35 -17.45
C GLN A 19 -20.10 7.71 -15.99
N TYR A 20 -19.53 6.98 -15.02
CA TYR A 20 -19.74 7.26 -13.60
C TYR A 20 -19.23 8.64 -13.17
N ARG A 21 -18.12 9.10 -13.76
CA ARG A 21 -17.63 10.48 -13.56
C ARG A 21 -18.59 11.50 -14.14
N ALA A 22 -19.13 11.27 -15.34
CA ALA A 22 -20.11 12.16 -15.97
C ALA A 22 -21.43 12.23 -15.18
N GLU A 23 -21.84 11.13 -14.54
CA GLU A 23 -23.01 11.07 -13.65
C GLU A 23 -22.75 11.73 -12.28
N GLY A 24 -21.53 12.20 -11.99
CA GLY A 24 -21.18 12.83 -10.72
C GLY A 24 -21.16 11.86 -9.53
N ARG A 25 -20.95 10.56 -9.77
CA ARG A 25 -20.86 9.57 -8.69
C ARG A 25 -19.59 9.80 -7.88
N ASN A 26 -19.68 9.62 -6.56
CA ASN A 26 -18.49 9.61 -5.70
C ASN A 26 -17.70 8.31 -5.95
N ILE A 27 -16.57 8.42 -6.64
CA ILE A 27 -15.70 7.28 -6.96
C ILE A 27 -14.63 7.17 -5.89
N VAL A 28 -14.59 6.00 -5.28
CA VAL A 28 -13.70 5.69 -4.18
C VAL A 28 -12.75 4.58 -4.62
N TYR A 29 -11.45 4.82 -4.44
CA TYR A 29 -10.36 3.91 -4.75
C TYR A 29 -9.81 3.30 -3.47
N THR A 30 -9.44 2.04 -3.53
CA THR A 30 -8.82 1.30 -2.43
C THR A 30 -7.55 0.66 -2.92
N ASP A 31 -6.46 0.76 -2.15
CA ASP A 31 -5.22 0.07 -2.46
C ASP A 31 -4.57 -0.51 -1.21
N GLU A 32 -3.78 -1.56 -1.41
CA GLU A 32 -3.02 -2.24 -0.36
C GLU A 32 -1.52 -2.02 -0.60
N THR A 33 -0.82 -1.52 0.42
CA THR A 33 0.64 -1.41 0.40
C THR A 33 1.29 -2.20 1.53
N TYR A 34 2.50 -2.69 1.26
CA TYR A 34 3.25 -3.55 2.16
C TYR A 34 4.54 -2.87 2.57
N ILE A 35 4.73 -2.67 3.86
CA ILE A 35 5.99 -2.19 4.43
C ILE A 35 6.71 -3.38 5.06
N ASN A 36 7.90 -3.67 4.57
CA ASN A 36 8.78 -4.66 5.18
C ASN A 36 9.62 -4.00 6.28
N SER A 37 9.43 -4.42 7.53
CA SER A 37 10.15 -3.88 8.68
C SER A 37 11.66 -4.16 8.66
N SER A 38 12.13 -5.08 7.82
CA SER A 38 13.56 -5.39 7.67
C SER A 38 14.26 -4.54 6.60
N HIS A 39 13.55 -3.68 5.87
CA HIS A 39 14.14 -2.72 4.92
C HIS A 39 14.66 -1.48 5.66
N THR A 40 15.57 -1.69 6.59
CA THR A 40 16.40 -0.63 7.17
C THR A 40 17.80 -0.82 6.64
N THR A 41 18.40 0.23 6.06
CA THR A 41 19.81 0.18 5.67
C THR A 41 20.64 0.06 6.95
N PRO A 42 21.61 -0.87 7.02
CA PRO A 42 22.49 -0.98 8.19
C PRO A 42 23.40 0.25 8.35
N TYR A 43 23.54 1.04 7.29
CA TYR A 43 24.35 2.25 7.25
C TYR A 43 23.48 3.43 6.81
N GLU A 44 23.57 4.52 7.55
CA GLU A 44 22.98 5.82 7.26
C GLU A 44 24.10 6.85 7.35
N TRP A 45 24.27 7.69 6.33
CA TRP A 45 25.18 8.82 6.42
C TRP A 45 24.47 9.91 7.23
N THR A 46 24.93 10.14 8.46
CA THR A 46 24.35 11.14 9.37
C THR A 46 25.44 12.14 9.76
N ASP A 47 25.10 13.43 9.76
CA ASP A 47 25.98 14.51 10.21
C ASP A 47 25.96 14.59 11.74
N GLU A 48 26.41 13.51 12.41
CA GLU A 48 26.76 13.31 13.85
C GLU A 48 25.85 13.89 14.97
N SER A 49 24.80 14.62 14.61
CA SER A 49 23.89 15.38 15.47
C SER A 49 22.72 14.52 15.93
N ASP A 50 22.33 13.53 15.13
CA ASP A 50 21.33 12.53 15.47
C ASP A 50 21.97 11.13 15.50
N LYS A 51 22.53 10.76 16.66
CA LYS A 51 23.02 9.38 16.95
C LYS A 51 21.88 8.37 17.14
N LEU A 52 20.82 8.47 16.36
CA LEU A 52 19.75 7.49 16.33
C LEU A 52 20.05 6.53 15.19
N LEU A 53 20.99 5.60 15.42
CA LEU A 53 20.97 4.32 14.71
C LEU A 53 19.55 3.77 14.89
N ARG A 54 18.69 3.94 13.87
CA ARG A 54 17.36 3.35 13.82
C ARG A 54 17.55 1.85 13.65
N LYS A 55 17.94 1.18 14.75
CA LYS A 55 18.01 -0.27 14.82
C LYS A 55 16.70 -0.80 14.26
N PRO A 56 16.72 -1.78 13.33
CA PRO A 56 15.51 -2.42 12.86
C PRO A 56 14.66 -2.80 14.07
N PHE A 57 13.46 -2.23 14.15
CA PHE A 57 12.59 -2.29 15.34
C PHE A 57 12.11 -3.72 15.66
N ALA A 58 12.43 -4.72 14.82
CA ALA A 58 11.96 -6.08 15.01
C ALA A 58 13.01 -7.13 14.62
N ARG A 59 13.34 -8.01 15.58
CA ARG A 59 13.83 -9.36 15.28
C ARG A 59 12.69 -10.10 14.57
N GLY A 60 12.85 -10.34 13.26
CA GLY A 60 11.92 -11.08 12.40
C GLY A 60 11.35 -10.26 11.24
N ARG A 61 11.10 -10.91 10.09
CA ARG A 61 10.40 -10.30 8.94
C ARG A 61 8.96 -9.99 9.36
N ARG A 62 8.66 -8.73 9.69
CA ARG A 62 7.27 -8.27 9.90
C ARG A 62 6.82 -7.53 8.65
N LEU A 63 5.71 -7.96 8.09
CA LEU A 63 5.02 -7.24 7.03
C LEU A 63 3.92 -6.41 7.67
N ILE A 64 3.99 -5.10 7.51
CA ILE A 64 2.90 -4.18 7.84
C ILE A 64 2.12 -3.98 6.56
N ILE A 65 0.86 -4.37 6.58
CA ILE A 65 -0.10 -4.18 5.50
C ILE A 65 -0.89 -2.92 5.82
N ILE A 66 -0.96 -1.99 4.88
CA ILE A 66 -1.77 -0.78 4.98
C ILE A 66 -2.76 -0.81 3.83
N VAL A 67 -4.05 -0.86 4.14
CA VAL A 67 -5.13 -0.65 3.18
C VAL A 67 -5.72 0.72 3.46
N HIS A 68 -5.83 1.56 2.43
CA HIS A 68 -6.49 2.85 2.55
C HIS A 68 -7.47 3.07 1.41
N VAL A 69 -8.53 3.79 1.76
CA VAL A 69 -9.57 4.25 0.86
C VAL A 69 -9.48 5.76 0.62
N GLY A 70 -9.59 6.22 -0.63
CA GLY A 70 -9.56 7.64 -1.00
C GLY A 70 -10.38 7.95 -2.25
N ASN A 71 -10.80 9.20 -2.39
CA ASN A 71 -11.51 9.73 -3.55
C ASN A 71 -10.81 10.99 -4.08
N GLU A 72 -11.45 11.71 -5.00
CA GLU A 72 -10.94 12.96 -5.57
C GLU A 72 -10.77 14.09 -4.53
N SER A 73 -11.46 14.01 -3.39
CA SER A 73 -11.36 14.96 -2.28
C SER A 73 -10.32 14.58 -1.23
N GLY A 74 -9.65 13.44 -1.39
CA GLY A 74 -8.61 12.95 -0.49
C GLY A 74 -8.97 11.62 0.17
N PHE A 75 -8.35 11.36 1.32
CA PHE A 75 -8.57 10.12 2.06
C PHE A 75 -9.93 10.11 2.75
N VAL A 76 -10.60 8.96 2.71
CA VAL A 76 -11.88 8.76 3.41
C VAL A 76 -11.59 8.60 4.90
N GLU A 77 -12.26 9.42 5.72
CA GLU A 77 -12.16 9.33 7.17
C GLU A 77 -12.58 7.93 7.66
N ASN A 78 -11.83 7.36 8.61
CA ASN A 78 -11.99 5.98 9.07
C ASN A 78 -11.81 4.90 7.98
N GLY A 79 -11.24 5.26 6.82
CA GLY A 79 -10.94 4.32 5.72
C GLY A 79 -9.56 3.65 5.81
N LEU A 80 -8.82 3.86 6.90
CA LEU A 80 -7.49 3.30 7.12
C LEU A 80 -7.57 1.98 7.88
N LEU A 81 -7.00 0.92 7.31
CA LEU A 81 -6.80 -0.37 7.97
C LEU A 81 -5.32 -0.72 7.96
N ILE A 82 -4.73 -0.89 9.15
CA ILE A 82 -3.34 -1.32 9.31
C ILE A 82 -3.33 -2.69 9.97
N PHE A 83 -2.65 -3.65 9.33
CA PHE A 83 -2.47 -5.01 9.85
C PHE A 83 -0.99 -5.35 9.95
N MET A 84 -0.58 -5.97 11.06
CA MET A 84 0.77 -6.49 11.23
C MET A 84 0.75 -8.01 11.13
N SER A 85 1.45 -8.55 10.14
CA SER A 85 1.59 -10.00 10.00
C SER A 85 2.41 -10.60 11.15
N ARG A 86 1.95 -11.73 11.68
CA ARG A 86 2.68 -12.50 12.69
C ARG A 86 3.88 -13.19 12.03
N PRO A 87 5.04 -13.26 12.69
CA PRO A 87 6.16 -14.04 12.19
C PRO A 87 5.73 -15.50 12.07
N VAL A 88 5.98 -16.12 10.92
CA VAL A 88 5.88 -17.57 10.76
C VAL A 88 7.02 -18.17 11.59
N LEU A 89 6.71 -18.61 12.81
CA LEU A 89 7.63 -19.42 13.60
C LEU A 89 7.66 -20.80 12.94
N TYR A 90 8.70 -21.07 12.15
CA TYR A 90 9.04 -22.45 11.80
C TYR A 90 9.48 -23.13 13.11
N SER A 91 8.59 -23.89 13.72
CA SER A 91 8.93 -24.84 14.78
C SER A 91 9.67 -26.02 14.12
N TYR A 92 10.98 -26.08 14.33
CA TYR A 92 11.80 -27.28 14.11
C TYR A 92 11.66 -28.24 15.29
#